data_AF-A0A1F4ZY88-F1
#
_entry.id   AF-A0A1F4ZY88-F1
#
_cell.length_a   1.000
_cell.length_b   1.000
_cell.length_c   1.000
_cell.angle_alpha   90.00
_cell.angle_beta   90.00
_cell.angle_gamma   90.00
#
_symmetry.space_group_name_H-M   'P 1'
#
loop_
_entity.id
_entity.type
_entity.pdbx_description
1 polymer ?
#
loop_
_entity_poly.entity_id
_entity_poly.type
_entity_poly.pdbx_seq_one_letter_code
_entity_poly.pdbx_strand_id
1 'polypeptide(L)'
;MSDDSSIEDLKTQDYSARTREQKRYQGQISAVRYLDPHDYVDATKLKATINSPAVQTWMADLNLTDEDYIAWMQEQGEAKNRRHHLFAVSASQRANTENVGEVQGFVYFYSGPEEKQQAQRLVEEGLLTSTDLDQNRLLEISFAKSPDTPPGRMVGGIMQACLEISNRMQRVGDSDPNNIVVLAYIDPENSNSIKAAEAAGFIGIGTVSGYGEDTEPNKVYKLSWSLLNQKMQSDALKYFNIQPA
;
A
#
# COMPACT_ATOMS: atom_id res chain seq x y z
N MET A 1 15.77 -1.55 16.42
CA MET A 1 16.60 -0.35 16.16
C MET A 1 15.78 0.55 15.25
N SER A 2 15.25 1.66 15.77
CA SER A 2 14.50 2.63 14.97
C SER A 2 15.51 3.56 14.28
N ASP A 3 16.03 3.13 13.14
CA ASP A 3 16.68 4.04 12.21
C ASP A 3 15.58 4.92 11.63
N ASP A 4 15.48 6.16 12.12
CA ASP A 4 14.54 7.17 11.60
C ASP A 4 15.04 7.66 10.24
N SER A 5 15.00 6.76 9.26
CA SER A 5 15.29 6.99 7.84
C SER A 5 14.16 7.74 7.13
N SER A 6 13.17 8.18 7.89
CA SER A 6 12.07 8.98 7.37
C SER A 6 12.47 10.44 7.28
N ILE A 7 12.17 11.04 6.14
CA ILE A 7 12.32 12.46 5.88
C ILE A 7 10.89 12.99 5.77
N GLU A 8 10.53 13.89 6.66
CA GLU A 8 9.35 14.73 6.48
C GLU A 8 9.63 15.70 5.34
N ASP A 9 9.09 15.43 4.16
CA ASP A 9 9.07 16.43 3.09
C ASP A 9 8.10 17.54 3.52
N LEU A 10 8.67 18.64 4.02
CA LEU A 10 7.94 19.79 4.53
C LEU A 10 6.97 20.43 3.51
N LYS A 11 5.96 21.06 4.12
CA LYS A 11 4.86 21.93 3.65
C LYS A 11 4.90 22.50 2.21
N THR A 12 3.76 22.27 1.54
CA THR A 12 3.03 23.15 0.58
C THR A 12 3.65 23.42 -0.79
N GLN A 13 3.06 22.78 -1.81
CA GLN A 13 2.42 23.58 -2.86
C GLN A 13 0.90 23.58 -2.63
N ASP A 14 0.32 24.73 -2.88
CA ASP A 14 -1.01 25.19 -2.46
C ASP A 14 -2.16 24.35 -3.02
N TYR A 15 -2.91 23.71 -2.12
CA TYR A 15 -4.30 23.31 -2.36
C TYR A 15 -5.17 23.89 -1.21
N SER A 16 -5.25 25.21 -1.18
CA SER A 16 -6.25 26.14 -0.62
C SER A 16 -6.51 26.31 0.89
N ALA A 17 -6.00 25.51 1.83
CA ALA A 17 -6.18 25.87 3.26
C ALA A 17 -5.27 25.18 4.30
N ARG A 18 -4.80 23.95 4.07
CA ARG A 18 -4.07 23.16 5.09
C ARG A 18 -2.87 22.43 4.49
N THR A 19 -1.80 22.36 5.27
CA THR A 19 -0.61 21.59 4.91
C THR A 19 -0.89 20.11 5.10
N ARG A 20 -0.75 19.31 4.04
CA ARG A 20 -0.85 17.85 4.12
C ARG A 20 0.45 17.29 4.70
N GLU A 21 0.36 16.60 5.82
CA GLU A 21 1.49 15.84 6.36
C GLU A 21 1.71 14.59 5.50
N GLN A 22 2.93 14.40 5.01
CA GLN A 22 3.31 13.22 4.25
C GLN A 22 4.66 12.71 4.70
N LYS A 23 4.79 11.38 4.71
CA LYS A 23 6.02 10.72 5.10
C LYS A 23 6.71 10.15 3.89
N ARG A 24 8.00 10.47 3.76
CA ARG A 24 8.86 9.91 2.73
C ARG A 24 10.02 9.19 3.38
N TYR A 25 10.40 8.06 2.85
CA TYR A 25 11.63 7.38 3.24
C TYR A 25 12.79 7.79 2.35
N GLN A 26 13.99 7.82 2.92
CA GLN A 26 15.18 8.19 2.18
C GLN A 26 15.37 7.34 0.91
N GLY A 27 15.77 7.99 -0.19
CA GLY A 27 15.93 7.38 -1.50
C GLY A 27 14.64 7.20 -2.31
N GLN A 28 13.46 7.29 -1.68
CA GLN A 28 12.18 7.12 -2.37
C GLN A 28 11.77 8.38 -3.14
N ILE A 29 11.07 8.16 -4.25
CA ILE A 29 10.58 9.20 -5.17
C ILE A 29 9.06 9.43 -5.07
N SER A 30 8.42 8.72 -4.15
CA SER A 30 7.03 8.90 -3.73
C SER A 30 7.00 9.10 -2.21
N ALA A 31 5.91 9.64 -1.70
CA ALA A 31 5.60 9.71 -0.28
C ALA A 31 4.28 8.98 -0.01
N VAL A 32 4.02 8.67 1.25
CA VAL A 32 2.75 8.09 1.69
C VAL A 32 2.11 8.96 2.77
N ARG A 33 0.80 9.03 2.74
CA ARG A 33 -0.04 9.70 3.75
C ARG A 33 -1.43 9.11 3.73
N TYR A 34 -2.25 9.40 4.73
CA TYR A 34 -3.68 9.14 4.60
C TYR A 34 -4.32 10.14 3.64
N LEU A 35 -5.39 9.69 2.98
CA LEU A 35 -6.29 10.58 2.24
C LEU A 35 -7.09 11.43 3.24
N ASP A 36 -7.32 12.70 2.92
CA ASP A 36 -8.15 13.58 3.76
C ASP A 36 -9.60 13.57 3.24
N PRO A 37 -10.57 13.03 4.01
CA PRO A 37 -11.97 12.96 3.60
C PRO A 37 -12.63 14.35 3.42
N HIS A 38 -12.00 15.42 3.89
CA HIS A 38 -12.48 16.79 3.69
C HIS A 38 -11.78 17.50 2.52
N ASP A 39 -10.84 16.82 1.85
CA ASP A 39 -10.08 17.36 0.72
C ASP A 39 -10.68 16.92 -0.61
N TYR A 40 -11.28 17.89 -1.30
CA TYR A 40 -11.91 17.66 -2.60
C TYR A 40 -10.95 17.09 -3.65
N VAL A 41 -9.67 17.48 -3.61
CA VAL A 41 -8.68 17.01 -4.59
C VAL A 41 -8.36 15.54 -4.34
N ASP A 42 -8.22 15.13 -3.09
CA ASP A 42 -8.00 13.72 -2.72
C ASP A 42 -9.18 12.86 -3.15
N ALA A 43 -10.40 13.27 -2.80
CA ALA A 43 -11.62 12.56 -3.18
C ALA A 43 -11.75 12.44 -4.70
N THR A 44 -11.49 13.52 -5.43
CA THR A 44 -11.54 13.54 -6.90
C THR A 44 -10.49 12.61 -7.53
N LYS A 45 -9.24 12.63 -7.02
CA LYS A 45 -8.16 11.76 -7.53
C LYS A 45 -8.39 10.29 -7.20
N LEU A 46 -8.92 9.97 -6.01
CA LEU A 46 -9.31 8.62 -5.64
C LEU A 46 -10.40 8.10 -6.58
N LYS A 47 -11.49 8.86 -6.76
CA LYS A 47 -12.57 8.55 -7.72
C LYS A 47 -12.06 8.34 -9.13
N ALA A 48 -11.25 9.27 -9.64
CA ALA A 48 -10.70 9.19 -10.99
C ALA A 48 -9.81 7.95 -11.17
N THR A 49 -9.09 7.53 -10.13
CA THR A 49 -8.27 6.32 -10.16
C THR A 49 -9.14 5.07 -10.25
N ILE A 50 -10.11 4.93 -9.35
CA ILE A 50 -10.98 3.74 -9.27
C ILE A 50 -11.88 3.60 -10.49
N ASN A 51 -12.45 4.71 -10.97
CA ASN A 51 -13.32 4.71 -12.14
C ASN A 51 -12.55 4.70 -13.47
N SER A 52 -11.21 4.60 -13.44
CA SER A 52 -10.46 4.50 -14.68
C SER A 52 -10.62 3.12 -15.31
N PRO A 53 -10.84 3.00 -16.63
CA PRO A 53 -11.00 1.70 -17.28
C PRO A 53 -9.84 0.74 -17.04
N ALA A 54 -8.62 1.29 -16.95
CA ALA A 54 -7.41 0.50 -16.69
C ALA A 54 -7.38 -0.12 -15.29
N VAL A 55 -7.97 0.54 -14.28
CA VAL A 55 -8.09 0.00 -12.92
C VAL A 55 -9.29 -0.94 -12.83
N GLN A 56 -10.44 -0.56 -13.40
CA GLN A 56 -11.64 -1.41 -13.43
C GLN A 56 -11.46 -2.73 -14.19
N THR A 57 -10.43 -2.83 -15.04
CA THR A 57 -10.07 -4.11 -15.68
C THR A 57 -9.64 -5.17 -14.64
N TRP A 58 -9.08 -4.73 -13.51
CA TRP A 58 -8.42 -5.62 -12.53
C TRP A 58 -8.98 -5.52 -11.12
N MET A 59 -9.87 -4.56 -10.87
CA MET A 59 -10.56 -4.42 -9.59
C MET A 59 -12.02 -4.77 -9.78
N ALA A 60 -12.61 -5.40 -8.77
CA ALA A 60 -14.05 -5.61 -8.72
C ALA A 60 -14.80 -4.28 -8.91
N ASP A 61 -15.97 -4.35 -9.54
CA ASP A 61 -16.82 -3.18 -9.70
C ASP A 61 -17.37 -2.76 -8.33
N LEU A 62 -16.88 -1.64 -7.81
CA LEU A 62 -17.20 -1.19 -6.46
C LEU A 62 -18.49 -0.37 -6.37
N ASN A 63 -19.11 0.05 -7.49
CA ASN A 63 -20.36 0.86 -7.54
C ASN A 63 -20.53 1.87 -6.38
N LEU A 64 -19.47 2.63 -6.08
CA LEU A 64 -19.38 3.50 -4.90
C LEU A 64 -20.11 4.82 -5.10
N THR A 65 -20.90 5.22 -4.11
CA THR A 65 -21.45 6.58 -3.96
C THR A 65 -20.39 7.55 -3.44
N ASP A 66 -20.65 8.86 -3.53
CA ASP A 66 -19.78 9.89 -2.96
C ASP A 66 -19.54 9.67 -1.46
N GLU A 67 -20.60 9.32 -0.73
CA GLU A 67 -20.55 8.99 0.69
C GLU A 67 -19.64 7.78 0.96
N ASP A 68 -19.64 6.76 0.10
CA ASP A 68 -18.78 5.58 0.25
C ASP A 68 -17.30 5.93 0.08
N TYR A 69 -16.96 6.80 -0.89
CA TYR A 69 -15.59 7.28 -1.05
C TYR A 69 -15.10 8.02 0.21
N ILE A 70 -15.95 8.89 0.78
CA ILE A 70 -15.61 9.63 2.00
C ILE A 70 -15.43 8.67 3.18
N ALA A 71 -16.32 7.68 3.33
CA ALA A 71 -16.20 6.67 4.38
C ALA A 71 -14.91 5.86 4.23
N TRP A 72 -14.53 5.48 3.00
CA TRP A 72 -13.29 4.76 2.74
C TRP A 72 -12.04 5.60 3.07
N MET A 73 -12.06 6.90 2.76
CA MET A 73 -10.97 7.83 3.12
C MET A 73 -10.81 8.04 4.63
N GLN A 74 -11.83 7.73 5.43
CA GLN A 74 -11.76 7.75 6.90
C GLN A 74 -11.09 6.50 7.49
N GLU A 75 -10.77 5.48 6.69
CA GLU A 75 -10.09 4.27 7.14
C GLU A 75 -8.60 4.52 7.40
N GLN A 76 -8.32 5.15 8.54
CA GLN A 76 -6.98 5.56 8.97
C GLN A 76 -6.44 4.71 10.13
N GLY A 77 -7.04 3.54 10.37
CA GLY A 77 -6.66 2.65 11.47
C GLY A 77 -7.10 3.11 12.87
N GLU A 78 -8.17 3.90 12.97
CA GLU A 78 -8.69 4.40 14.25
C GLU A 78 -9.32 3.31 15.13
N ALA A 79 -9.62 3.63 16.39
CA ALA A 79 -9.89 2.67 17.48
C ALA A 79 -10.95 1.57 17.17
N LYS A 80 -11.94 1.84 16.31
CA LYS A 80 -12.94 0.85 15.89
C LYS A 80 -12.52 0.01 14.68
N ASN A 81 -11.68 0.56 13.79
CA ASN A 81 -11.27 -0.02 12.50
C ASN A 81 -9.74 -0.08 12.37
N ARG A 82 -9.03 -0.58 13.40
CA ARG A 82 -7.55 -0.76 13.41
C ARG A 82 -7.01 -1.75 12.36
N ARG A 83 -7.88 -2.26 11.50
CA ARG A 83 -7.59 -3.27 10.48
C ARG A 83 -7.66 -2.70 9.08
N HIS A 84 -8.17 -1.49 8.92
CA HIS A 84 -8.38 -0.82 7.64
C HIS A 84 -7.52 0.44 7.56
N HIS A 85 -6.70 0.52 6.51
CA HIS A 85 -5.76 1.62 6.31
C HIS A 85 -5.67 1.97 4.82
N LEU A 86 -6.22 3.12 4.44
CA LEU A 86 -6.16 3.64 3.08
C LEU A 86 -5.13 4.76 2.95
N PHE A 87 -3.97 4.44 2.40
CA PHE A 87 -2.91 5.41 2.13
C PHE A 87 -3.02 5.95 0.70
N ALA A 88 -2.86 7.26 0.55
CA ALA A 88 -2.46 7.88 -0.71
C ALA A 88 -0.96 7.63 -0.95
N VAL A 89 -0.62 7.32 -2.20
CA VAL A 89 0.75 7.45 -2.71
C VAL A 89 0.84 8.81 -3.38
N SER A 90 1.71 9.70 -2.90
CA SER A 90 1.88 11.04 -3.47
C SER A 90 3.23 11.24 -4.14
N ALA A 91 3.29 12.19 -5.08
CA ALA A 91 4.56 12.60 -5.65
C ALA A 91 5.40 13.33 -4.58
N SER A 92 6.70 13.02 -4.50
CA SER A 92 7.63 13.75 -3.64
C SER A 92 8.42 14.81 -4.40
N GLN A 93 9.16 15.67 -3.69
CA GLN A 93 9.95 16.76 -4.28
C GLN A 93 10.98 16.29 -5.34
N ARG A 94 11.36 14.99 -5.33
CA ARG A 94 12.27 14.39 -6.32
C ARG A 94 11.58 14.03 -7.64
N ALA A 95 10.25 14.04 -7.68
CA ALA A 95 9.46 13.62 -8.83
C ALA A 95 9.39 14.68 -9.93
N ASN A 96 8.96 15.87 -9.52
CA ASN A 96 8.80 17.11 -10.26
C ASN A 96 8.29 18.12 -9.21
N THR A 97 8.83 19.34 -9.17
CA THR A 97 8.40 20.36 -8.20
C THR A 97 6.95 20.79 -8.37
N GLU A 98 6.34 20.56 -9.53
CA GLU A 98 4.97 21.02 -9.85
C GLU A 98 3.84 20.11 -9.32
N ASN A 99 4.13 18.84 -9.03
CA ASN A 99 3.12 17.84 -8.64
C ASN A 99 3.35 17.30 -7.22
N VAL A 100 4.15 17.99 -6.41
CA VAL A 100 4.50 17.52 -5.06
C VAL A 100 3.25 17.47 -4.20
N GLY A 101 3.00 16.31 -3.57
CA GLY A 101 1.82 16.09 -2.73
C GLY A 101 0.55 15.70 -3.49
N GLU A 102 0.56 15.70 -4.82
CA GLU A 102 -0.54 15.16 -5.62
C GLU A 102 -0.67 13.65 -5.44
N VAL A 103 -1.91 13.17 -5.33
CA VAL A 103 -2.22 11.74 -5.27
C VAL A 103 -1.92 11.10 -6.63
N GLN A 104 -1.13 10.03 -6.59
CA GLN A 104 -0.65 9.25 -7.73
C GLN A 104 -1.18 7.80 -7.74
N GLY A 105 -1.93 7.45 -6.70
CA GLY A 105 -2.49 6.12 -6.49
C GLY A 105 -2.79 5.91 -5.02
N PHE A 106 -3.16 4.70 -4.67
CA PHE A 106 -3.44 4.33 -3.29
C PHE A 106 -2.92 2.93 -2.96
N VAL A 107 -2.75 2.71 -1.66
CA VAL A 107 -2.48 1.40 -1.05
C VAL A 107 -3.48 1.22 0.08
N TYR A 108 -4.25 0.15 0.03
CA TYR A 108 -5.28 -0.17 0.99
C TYR A 108 -4.93 -1.46 1.71
N PHE A 109 -4.87 -1.42 3.04
CA PHE A 109 -4.74 -2.62 3.87
C PHE A 109 -6.07 -2.91 4.56
N TYR A 110 -6.49 -4.17 4.57
CA TYR A 110 -7.73 -4.59 5.21
C TYR A 110 -7.64 -5.97 5.84
N SER A 111 -8.53 -6.24 6.79
CA SER A 111 -8.67 -7.56 7.40
C SER A 111 -10.06 -7.73 8.00
N GLY A 112 -10.81 -8.65 7.42
CA GLY A 112 -12.14 -9.06 7.81
C GLY A 112 -12.25 -10.58 8.00
N PRO A 113 -13.48 -11.09 8.16
CA PRO A 113 -13.74 -12.52 8.25
C PRO A 113 -13.35 -13.30 6.99
N GLU A 114 -13.56 -12.70 5.81
CA GLU A 114 -13.29 -13.34 4.51
C GLU A 114 -11.79 -13.54 4.29
N GLU A 115 -10.96 -12.52 4.55
CA GLU A 115 -9.51 -12.63 4.40
C GLU A 115 -8.93 -13.65 5.38
N LYS A 116 -9.50 -13.75 6.59
CA LYS A 116 -9.11 -14.78 7.57
C LYS A 116 -9.48 -16.18 7.10
N GLN A 117 -10.68 -16.36 6.55
CA GLN A 117 -11.08 -17.64 5.99
C GLN A 117 -10.17 -18.02 4.82
N GLN A 118 -9.81 -17.06 3.97
CA GLN A 118 -8.91 -17.30 2.87
C GLN A 118 -7.51 -17.69 3.35
N ALA A 119 -6.96 -16.99 4.34
CA ALA A 119 -5.65 -17.33 4.87
C ALA A 119 -5.65 -18.71 5.56
N GLN A 120 -6.76 -19.12 6.18
CA GLN A 120 -6.93 -20.48 6.70
C GLN A 120 -6.86 -21.52 5.58
N ARG A 121 -7.47 -21.29 4.42
CA ARG A 121 -7.33 -22.17 3.25
C ARG A 121 -5.87 -22.27 2.79
N LEU A 122 -5.13 -21.16 2.79
CA LEU A 122 -3.70 -21.19 2.46
C LEU A 122 -2.89 -22.05 3.44
N VAL A 123 -3.28 -22.14 4.72
CA VAL A 123 -2.68 -23.07 5.68
C VAL A 123 -3.03 -24.52 5.35
N GLU A 124 -4.29 -24.78 5.01
CA GLU A 124 -4.76 -26.12 4.60
C GLU A 124 -4.07 -26.61 3.32
N GLU A 125 -3.78 -25.71 2.39
CA GLU A 125 -3.04 -25.97 1.16
C GLU A 125 -1.51 -26.04 1.35
N GLY A 126 -1.01 -25.75 2.56
CA GLY A 126 0.42 -25.76 2.89
C GLY A 126 1.21 -24.58 2.32
N LEU A 127 0.53 -23.51 1.88
CA LEU A 127 1.14 -22.28 1.37
C LEU A 127 1.47 -21.29 2.50
N LEU A 128 0.78 -21.40 3.64
CA LEU A 128 1.07 -20.72 4.90
C LEU A 128 1.23 -21.72 6.04
N THR A 129 1.84 -21.29 7.15
CA THR A 129 1.93 -22.08 8.38
C THR A 129 0.83 -21.67 9.36
N SER A 130 0.40 -22.56 10.28
CA SER A 130 -0.55 -22.16 11.34
C SER A 130 0.01 -21.04 12.22
N THR A 131 1.33 -21.02 12.44
CA THR A 131 2.04 -19.95 13.12
C THR A 131 1.85 -18.59 12.43
N ASP A 132 1.73 -18.57 11.10
CA ASP A 132 1.44 -17.35 10.33
C ASP A 132 0.07 -16.75 10.67
N LEU A 133 -0.89 -17.52 11.21
CA LEU A 133 -2.24 -17.02 11.53
C LEU A 133 -2.48 -16.84 13.03
N ASP A 134 -1.99 -17.76 13.85
CA ASP A 134 -2.31 -17.80 15.28
C ASP A 134 -1.58 -16.71 16.08
N GLN A 135 -0.38 -16.35 15.62
CA GLN A 135 0.51 -15.42 16.33
C GLN A 135 0.55 -14.04 15.69
N ASN A 136 0.05 -13.92 14.46
CA ASN A 136 0.27 -12.75 13.64
C ASN A 136 -1.03 -12.05 13.26
N ARG A 137 -0.92 -10.74 13.06
CA ARG A 137 -1.96 -9.94 12.45
C ARG A 137 -1.94 -10.18 10.95
N LEU A 138 -3.03 -10.75 10.44
CA LEU A 138 -3.27 -10.88 9.02
C LEU A 138 -3.83 -9.58 8.43
N LEU A 139 -3.20 -9.09 7.38
CA LEU A 139 -3.70 -8.01 6.53
C LEU A 139 -3.64 -8.45 5.07
N GLU A 140 -4.65 -8.10 4.32
CA GLU A 140 -4.59 -8.06 2.87
C GLU A 140 -4.16 -6.67 2.40
N ILE A 141 -3.51 -6.61 1.25
CA ILE A 141 -3.15 -5.37 0.56
C ILE A 141 -3.76 -5.33 -0.84
N SER A 142 -4.42 -4.22 -1.15
CA SER A 142 -4.80 -3.83 -2.50
C SER A 142 -4.11 -2.51 -2.87
N PHE A 143 -3.81 -2.30 -4.14
CA PHE A 143 -3.21 -1.06 -4.59
C PHE A 143 -3.57 -0.75 -6.03
N ALA A 144 -3.71 0.54 -6.35
CA ALA A 144 -3.93 0.98 -7.71
C ALA A 144 -3.14 2.25 -8.02
N LYS A 145 -2.68 2.34 -9.26
CA LYS A 145 -1.98 3.50 -9.80
C LYS A 145 -2.99 4.40 -10.51
N SER A 146 -2.95 5.71 -10.26
CA SER A 146 -3.69 6.65 -11.12
C SER A 146 -3.20 6.56 -12.58
N PRO A 147 -4.07 6.71 -13.59
CA PRO A 147 -3.70 6.56 -15.00
C PRO A 147 -2.47 7.39 -15.39
N ASP A 148 -2.45 8.66 -14.99
CA ASP A 148 -1.43 9.66 -15.37
C ASP A 148 -0.13 9.54 -14.58
N THR A 149 -0.07 8.65 -13.58
CA THR A 149 1.11 8.50 -12.73
C THR A 149 2.28 7.88 -13.51
N PRO A 150 3.48 8.49 -13.45
CA PRO A 150 4.67 7.93 -14.08
C PRO A 150 5.03 6.52 -13.56
N PRO A 151 5.72 5.69 -14.36
CA PRO A 151 6.19 4.38 -13.91
C PRO A 151 7.07 4.45 -12.65
N GLY A 152 7.04 3.39 -11.84
CA GLY A 152 7.91 3.22 -10.68
C GLY A 152 7.47 3.92 -9.38
N ARG A 153 6.45 4.80 -9.41
CA ARG A 153 5.99 5.53 -8.22
C ARG A 153 5.29 4.64 -7.19
N MET A 154 4.50 3.68 -7.67
CA MET A 154 3.73 2.79 -6.80
C MET A 154 4.59 1.83 -6.01
N VAL A 155 5.72 1.35 -6.55
CA VAL A 155 6.61 0.44 -5.83
C VAL A 155 7.08 1.07 -4.53
N GLY A 156 7.62 2.29 -4.60
CA GLY A 156 8.01 3.05 -3.40
C GLY A 156 6.81 3.34 -2.49
N GLY A 157 5.63 3.57 -3.04
CA GLY A 157 4.40 3.79 -2.26
C GLY A 157 4.00 2.55 -1.45
N ILE A 158 3.96 1.37 -2.08
CA ILE A 158 3.66 0.09 -1.46
C ILE A 158 4.65 -0.20 -0.33
N MET A 159 5.94 -0.08 -0.62
CA MET A 159 7.00 -0.33 0.37
C MET A 159 6.86 0.56 1.61
N GLN A 160 6.67 1.86 1.39
CA GLN A 160 6.52 2.83 2.47
C GLN A 160 5.23 2.59 3.26
N ALA A 161 4.13 2.24 2.60
CA ALA A 161 2.87 1.93 3.26
C ALA A 161 2.98 0.67 4.15
N CYS A 162 3.70 -0.37 3.70
CA CYS A 162 4.02 -1.53 4.54
C CYS A 162 4.83 -1.13 5.80
N LEU A 163 5.84 -0.27 5.65
CA LEU A 163 6.61 0.22 6.80
C LEU A 163 5.76 1.08 7.75
N GLU A 164 4.83 1.89 7.23
CA GLU A 164 3.89 2.64 8.06
C GLU A 164 2.95 1.75 8.87
N ILE A 165 2.45 0.66 8.26
CA ILE A 165 1.69 -0.36 9.00
C ILE A 165 2.53 -0.95 10.13
N SER A 166 3.75 -1.39 9.83
CA SER A 166 4.65 -1.95 10.84
C SER A 166 4.90 -0.99 12.00
N ASN A 167 5.26 0.27 11.70
CA ASN A 167 5.50 1.30 12.71
C ASN A 167 4.27 1.57 13.58
N ARG A 168 3.07 1.56 12.99
CA ARG A 168 1.82 1.75 13.73
C ARG A 168 1.53 0.59 14.66
N MET A 169 1.77 -0.64 14.21
CA MET A 169 1.58 -1.83 15.05
C MET A 169 2.57 -1.85 16.23
N GLN A 170 3.81 -1.43 16.01
CA GLN A 170 4.79 -1.25 17.10
C GLN A 170 4.32 -0.25 18.16
N ARG A 171 3.72 0.87 17.75
CA ARG A 171 3.19 1.88 18.69
C ARG A 171 2.03 1.36 19.55
N VAL A 172 1.29 0.35 19.10
CA VAL A 172 0.18 -0.26 19.86
C VAL A 172 0.59 -1.52 20.61
N GLY A 173 1.89 -1.78 20.74
CA GLY A 173 2.45 -2.85 21.57
C GLY A 173 2.93 -4.09 20.83
N ASP A 174 2.92 -4.08 19.49
CA ASP A 174 3.38 -5.21 18.67
C ASP A 174 4.82 -4.99 18.20
N SER A 175 5.79 -5.41 19.01
CA SER A 175 7.19 -5.00 18.84
C SER A 175 7.91 -5.62 17.63
N ASP A 176 7.41 -6.72 17.06
CA ASP A 176 8.06 -7.41 15.96
C ASP A 176 7.28 -7.23 14.64
N PRO A 177 7.86 -6.59 13.59
CA PRO A 177 7.24 -6.52 12.27
C PRO A 177 6.85 -7.89 11.70
N ASN A 178 7.59 -8.95 12.05
CA ASN A 178 7.30 -10.31 11.58
C ASN A 178 6.00 -10.88 12.16
N ASN A 179 5.41 -10.22 13.17
CA ASN A 179 4.09 -10.54 13.67
C ASN A 179 2.96 -10.02 12.77
N ILE A 180 3.27 -9.51 11.58
CA ILE A 180 2.30 -9.04 10.60
C ILE A 180 2.48 -9.84 9.32
N VAL A 181 1.44 -10.55 8.92
CA VAL A 181 1.37 -11.24 7.64
C VAL A 181 0.58 -10.36 6.68
N VAL A 182 1.24 -9.89 5.63
CA VAL A 182 0.61 -9.11 4.56
C VAL A 182 0.52 -9.97 3.31
N LEU A 183 -0.70 -10.19 2.82
CA LEU A 183 -0.98 -10.97 1.61
C LEU A 183 -1.50 -10.07 0.49
N ALA A 184 -1.12 -10.36 -0.74
CA ALA A 184 -1.73 -9.79 -1.94
C ALA A 184 -2.24 -10.92 -2.84
N TYR A 185 -3.47 -10.78 -3.32
CA TYR A 185 -4.08 -11.65 -4.33
C TYR A 185 -4.12 -10.87 -5.64
N ILE A 186 -3.49 -11.42 -6.69
CA ILE A 186 -3.30 -10.71 -7.95
C ILE A 186 -3.69 -11.63 -9.09
N ASP A 187 -4.56 -11.14 -9.97
CA ASP A 187 -4.91 -11.81 -11.21
C ASP A 187 -3.64 -12.21 -11.99
N PRO A 188 -3.54 -13.46 -12.47
CA PRO A 188 -2.35 -13.98 -13.13
C PRO A 188 -1.97 -13.23 -14.41
N GLU A 189 -2.92 -12.57 -15.08
CA GLU A 189 -2.76 -11.74 -16.27
C GLU A 189 -2.37 -10.29 -15.94
N ASN A 190 -2.56 -9.84 -14.70
CA ASN A 190 -2.16 -8.50 -14.25
C ASN A 190 -0.65 -8.41 -13.98
N SER A 191 0.13 -8.49 -15.05
CA SER A 191 1.60 -8.47 -15.00
C SER A 191 2.19 -7.20 -14.37
N ASN A 192 1.46 -6.08 -14.40
CA ASN A 192 1.90 -4.83 -13.81
C ASN A 192 1.84 -4.88 -12.28
N SER A 193 0.74 -5.38 -11.71
CA SER A 193 0.61 -5.55 -10.26
C SER A 193 1.56 -6.61 -9.72
N ILE A 194 1.76 -7.71 -10.46
CA ILE A 194 2.77 -8.74 -10.13
C ILE A 194 4.16 -8.10 -9.98
N LYS A 195 4.61 -7.39 -11.02
CA LYS A 195 5.92 -6.72 -11.02
C LYS A 195 6.03 -5.70 -9.89
N ALA A 196 4.96 -4.95 -9.61
CA ALA A 196 4.95 -3.97 -8.54
C ALA A 196 5.09 -4.61 -7.15
N ALA A 197 4.36 -5.69 -6.89
CA ALA A 197 4.42 -6.44 -5.64
C ALA A 197 5.81 -7.06 -5.42
N GLU A 198 6.35 -7.76 -6.42
CA GLU A 198 7.71 -8.35 -6.36
C GLU A 198 8.78 -7.27 -6.18
N ALA A 199 8.65 -6.16 -6.89
CA ALA A 199 9.53 -5.01 -6.73
C ALA A 199 9.45 -4.41 -5.32
N ALA A 200 8.29 -4.46 -4.67
CA ALA A 200 8.06 -3.98 -3.32
C ALA A 200 8.46 -4.97 -2.20
N GLY A 201 8.94 -6.18 -2.54
CA GLY A 201 9.42 -7.16 -1.57
C GLY A 201 8.43 -8.28 -1.23
N PHE A 202 7.38 -8.45 -2.03
CA PHE A 202 6.52 -9.62 -1.95
C PHE A 202 7.15 -10.82 -2.66
N ILE A 203 6.83 -12.02 -2.16
CA ILE A 203 7.27 -13.31 -2.71
C ILE A 203 6.02 -14.10 -3.06
N GLY A 204 5.95 -14.63 -4.29
CA GLY A 204 4.88 -15.52 -4.70
C GLY A 204 4.94 -16.83 -3.93
N ILE A 205 3.84 -17.19 -3.25
CA ILE A 205 3.75 -18.40 -2.44
C ILE A 205 2.87 -19.48 -3.08
N GLY A 206 2.04 -19.12 -4.07
CA GLY A 206 1.20 -20.09 -4.78
C GLY A 206 0.08 -19.43 -5.58
N THR A 207 -0.95 -20.20 -5.87
CA THR A 207 -2.18 -19.76 -6.54
C THR A 207 -3.38 -20.34 -5.81
N VAL A 208 -4.47 -19.59 -5.72
CA VAL A 208 -5.70 -20.05 -5.08
C VAL A 208 -6.92 -19.73 -5.94
N SER A 209 -7.88 -20.64 -5.98
CA SER A 209 -9.15 -20.47 -6.70
C SER A 209 -10.27 -20.06 -5.75
N GLY A 210 -11.30 -19.38 -6.28
CA GLY A 210 -12.48 -19.00 -5.50
C GLY A 210 -12.19 -17.96 -4.42
N TYR A 211 -11.36 -16.97 -4.78
CA TYR A 211 -11.09 -15.80 -3.95
C TYR A 211 -12.12 -14.71 -4.28
N GLY A 212 -12.95 -14.31 -3.31
CA GLY A 212 -14.07 -13.39 -3.56
C GLY A 212 -15.09 -13.98 -4.55
N GLU A 213 -15.52 -13.15 -5.51
CA GLU A 213 -16.41 -13.56 -6.61
C GLU A 213 -15.64 -14.12 -7.83
N ASP A 214 -14.30 -14.11 -7.79
CA ASP A 214 -13.48 -14.55 -8.91
C ASP A 214 -13.55 -16.06 -9.07
N THR A 215 -13.97 -16.49 -10.25
CA THR A 215 -13.93 -17.90 -10.66
C THR A 215 -12.54 -18.34 -11.07
N GLU A 216 -11.68 -17.40 -11.45
CA GLU A 216 -10.32 -17.65 -11.92
C GLU A 216 -9.30 -17.72 -10.77
N PRO A 217 -8.21 -18.48 -10.92
CA PRO A 217 -7.20 -18.61 -9.89
C PRO A 217 -6.36 -17.33 -9.76
N ASN A 218 -6.32 -16.76 -8.55
CA ASN A 218 -5.47 -15.63 -8.20
C ASN A 218 -4.07 -16.10 -7.77
N LYS A 219 -3.02 -15.37 -8.16
CA LYS A 219 -1.67 -15.58 -7.60
C LYS A 219 -1.59 -14.96 -6.21
N VAL A 220 -1.00 -15.70 -5.27
CA VAL A 220 -0.88 -15.28 -3.88
C VAL A 220 0.56 -14.87 -3.60
N TYR A 221 0.71 -13.68 -3.02
CA TYR A 221 2.00 -13.12 -2.64
C TYR A 221 2.02 -12.79 -1.15
N LYS A 222 3.13 -13.12 -0.48
CA LYS A 222 3.38 -12.78 0.92
C LYS A 222 4.50 -11.75 1.01
N LEU A 223 4.30 -10.70 1.80
CA LEU A 223 5.36 -9.73 2.07
C LEU A 223 6.52 -10.40 2.83
N SER A 224 7.74 -10.22 2.34
CA SER A 224 8.96 -10.55 3.08
C SER A 224 9.54 -9.27 3.68
N TRP A 225 9.45 -9.11 5.00
CA TRP A 225 9.98 -7.95 5.71
C TRP A 225 11.49 -7.78 5.50
N SER A 226 12.24 -8.88 5.44
CA SER A 226 13.68 -8.83 5.17
C SER A 226 13.97 -8.33 3.74
N LEU A 227 13.24 -8.83 2.75
CA LEU A 227 13.39 -8.39 1.35
C LEU A 227 12.96 -6.93 1.17
N LEU A 228 11.85 -6.52 1.78
CA LEU A 228 11.40 -5.13 1.83
C LEU A 228 12.50 -4.22 2.37
N ASN A 229 13.05 -4.54 3.54
CA ASN A 229 14.10 -3.74 4.18
C ASN A 229 15.37 -3.67 3.32
N GLN A 230 15.79 -4.79 2.72
CA GLN A 230 16.93 -4.83 1.80
C GLN A 230 16.72 -3.90 0.59
N LYS A 231 15.52 -3.91 0.01
CA LYS A 231 15.17 -3.05 -1.13
C LYS A 231 15.15 -1.57 -0.73
N MET A 232 14.58 -1.23 0.43
CA MET A 232 14.59 0.13 0.96
C MET A 232 16.02 0.66 1.15
N GLN A 233 16.90 -0.15 1.74
CA GLN A 233 18.31 0.20 1.92
C GLN A 233 19.04 0.37 0.58
N SER A 234 18.80 -0.52 -0.39
CA SER A 234 19.38 -0.42 -1.73
C SER A 234 19.01 0.90 -2.43
N ASP A 235 17.74 1.30 -2.34
CA ASP A 235 17.27 2.55 -2.92
C ASP A 235 17.84 3.79 -2.20
N ALA A 236 17.99 3.72 -0.87
CA ALA A 236 18.69 4.75 -0.10
C ALA A 236 20.18 4.86 -0.48
N LEU A 237 20.88 3.74 -0.70
CA LEU A 237 22.28 3.75 -1.12
C LEU A 237 22.47 4.31 -2.54
N LYS A 238 21.60 3.93 -3.48
CA LYS A 238 21.58 4.55 -4.82
C LYS A 238 21.39 6.06 -4.74
N TYR A 239 20.60 6.54 -3.78
CA TYR A 239 20.41 7.98 -3.57
C TYR A 239 21.72 8.69 -3.19
N PHE A 240 22.51 8.14 -2.27
CA PHE A 240 23.77 8.77 -1.85
C PHE A 240 24.85 8.74 -2.95
N ASN A 241 24.88 7.69 -3.78
CA ASN A 241 25.87 7.55 -4.84
C ASN A 241 25.59 8.37 -6.12
N ILE A 242 24.42 9.03 -6.21
CA ILE A 242 24.00 9.81 -7.40
C ILE A 242 24.01 11.32 -7.13
N GLN A 243 24.34 11.78 -5.90
CA GLN A 243 24.52 13.21 -5.63
C GLN A 243 25.72 13.73 -6.43
N PRO A 244 25.56 14.68 -7.38
CA PRO A 244 26.70 15.33 -8.00
C PRO A 244 27.49 16.08 -6.91
N ALA A 245 28.82 15.94 -6.94
CA ALA A 245 29.75 16.66 -6.09
C ALA A 245 29.66 18.18 -6.29
#